data_AF-A0A5P9NQ01-F1
#
_entry.id   AF-A0A5P9NQ01-F1
#
_cell.length_a   1.000
_cell.length_b   1.000
_cell.length_c   1.000
_cell.angle_alpha   90.00
_cell.angle_beta   90.00
_cell.angle_gamma   90.00
#
_symmetry.space_group_name_H-M   'P 1'
#
loop_
_entity.id
_entity.type
_entity.pdbx_description
1 polymer ?
#
loop_
_entity_poly.entity_id
_entity_poly.type
_entity_poly.pdbx_seq_one_letter_code
_entity_poly.pdbx_strand_id
1 'polypeptide(L)'
;MLTMQDNMNTRVHPQWIEQHFEWYRAAWIECGELIDHYGFKWWKKQQPDLEQVRLEAIDIWHFGMSALFAEDKSIETLAAEIEADIRGHQPSGDGVREATEALALNCLETKGFSVGLFWDLMLASGLDFDGLYAAYVGKNVLNFFRQDHGYKDGSYIKNWSGKEDNEHLVEIVDSLDKGAEDFAKQVYSALEKRYRELALD
;
A
#
# COMPACT_ATOMS: atom_id res chain seq x y z
N MET A 1 10.75 1.01 -5.17
CA MET A 1 9.28 0.85 -5.11
C MET A 1 8.66 0.71 -6.49
N LEU A 2 8.82 1.69 -7.41
CA LEU A 2 8.24 1.63 -8.76
C LEU A 2 8.52 0.31 -9.53
N THR A 3 9.76 -0.17 -9.58
CA THR A 3 10.08 -1.47 -10.22
C THR A 3 9.33 -2.64 -9.58
N MET A 4 9.14 -2.64 -8.26
CA MET A 4 8.38 -3.68 -7.57
C MET A 4 6.88 -3.58 -7.87
N GLN A 5 6.37 -2.35 -8.03
CA GLN A 5 4.99 -2.12 -8.46
C GLN A 5 4.75 -2.64 -9.87
N ASP A 6 5.65 -2.31 -10.80
CA ASP A 6 5.55 -2.74 -12.19
C ASP A 6 5.61 -4.27 -12.31
N ASN A 7 6.53 -4.91 -11.58
CA ASN A 7 6.61 -6.37 -11.53
C ASN A 7 5.31 -7.00 -10.98
N MET A 8 4.75 -6.41 -9.92
CA MET A 8 3.50 -6.89 -9.30
C MET A 8 2.31 -6.75 -10.25
N ASN A 9 2.16 -5.58 -10.87
CA ASN A 9 1.09 -5.32 -11.81
C ASN A 9 1.23 -6.18 -13.07
N THR A 10 2.46 -6.39 -13.57
CA THR A 10 2.77 -7.32 -14.67
C THR A 10 2.35 -8.75 -14.34
N ARG A 11 2.48 -9.16 -13.07
CA ARG A 11 2.01 -10.47 -12.62
C ARG A 11 0.48 -10.61 -12.69
N VAL A 12 -0.24 -9.53 -12.42
CA VAL A 12 -1.70 -9.48 -12.53
C VAL A 12 -2.13 -9.47 -13.99
N HIS A 13 -1.49 -8.62 -14.81
CA HIS A 13 -1.74 -8.47 -16.24
C HIS A 13 -0.47 -8.06 -17.01
N PRO A 14 0.00 -8.82 -18.03
CA PRO A 14 1.27 -8.53 -18.72
C PRO A 14 1.37 -7.17 -19.40
N GLN A 15 0.24 -6.61 -19.85
CA GLN A 15 0.17 -5.28 -20.48
C GLN A 15 -0.65 -4.30 -19.63
N TRP A 16 -0.46 -4.33 -18.31
CA TRP A 16 -1.32 -3.61 -17.36
C TRP A 16 -1.38 -2.09 -17.60
N ILE A 17 -0.32 -1.47 -18.11
CA ILE A 17 -0.26 -0.03 -18.40
C ILE A 17 -1.27 0.34 -19.50
N GLU A 18 -1.32 -0.46 -20.57
CA GLU A 18 -2.23 -0.29 -21.72
C GLU A 18 -3.71 -0.57 -21.37
N GLN A 19 -3.98 -1.20 -20.22
CA GLN A 19 -5.36 -1.48 -19.80
C GLN A 19 -6.08 -0.26 -19.27
N HIS A 20 -5.34 0.81 -18.91
CA HIS A 20 -5.88 2.02 -18.30
C HIS A 20 -6.86 1.70 -17.15
N PHE A 21 -6.46 0.77 -16.28
CA PHE A 21 -7.25 0.43 -15.10
C PHE A 21 -7.54 1.69 -14.28
N GLU A 22 -8.73 1.70 -13.68
CA GLU A 22 -9.25 2.88 -12.99
C GLU A 22 -8.68 2.94 -11.56
N TRP A 23 -7.36 3.07 -11.47
CA TRP A 23 -6.58 2.97 -10.23
C TRP A 23 -7.03 3.95 -9.14
N TYR A 24 -7.52 5.14 -9.52
CA TYR A 24 -8.08 6.10 -8.57
C TYR A 24 -9.25 5.51 -7.77
N ARG A 25 -9.99 4.53 -8.33
CA ARG A 25 -11.08 3.84 -7.62
C ARG A 25 -10.56 3.03 -6.46
N ALA A 26 -9.47 2.29 -6.68
CA ALA A 26 -8.83 1.55 -5.62
C ALA A 26 -8.26 2.52 -4.57
N ALA A 27 -7.50 3.53 -5.00
CA ALA A 27 -6.92 4.52 -4.09
C ALA A 27 -7.96 5.24 -3.19
N TRP A 28 -9.10 5.69 -3.74
CA TRP A 28 -10.11 6.36 -2.90
C TRP A 28 -10.88 5.37 -2.01
N ILE A 29 -11.08 4.12 -2.45
CA ILE A 29 -11.70 3.08 -1.60
C ILE A 29 -10.83 2.83 -0.37
N GLU A 30 -9.51 2.69 -0.56
CA GLU A 30 -8.57 2.53 0.57
C GLU A 30 -8.53 3.76 1.48
N CYS A 31 -8.77 4.98 0.94
CA CYS A 31 -8.99 6.16 1.78
C CYS A 31 -10.22 5.98 2.70
N GLY A 32 -11.28 5.34 2.21
CA GLY A 32 -12.45 5.00 3.01
C GLY A 32 -12.17 3.95 4.09
N GLU A 33 -11.41 2.90 3.76
CA GLU A 33 -10.98 1.87 4.71
C GLU A 33 -10.12 2.48 5.83
N LEU A 34 -9.17 3.34 5.45
CA LEU A 34 -8.32 4.08 6.38
C LEU A 34 -9.15 4.92 7.37
N ILE A 35 -10.19 5.63 6.89
CA ILE A 35 -11.08 6.42 7.75
C ILE A 35 -11.91 5.53 8.70
N ASP A 36 -12.31 4.33 8.30
CA ASP A 36 -13.02 3.41 9.21
C ASP A 36 -12.11 2.93 10.34
N HIS A 37 -10.85 2.61 10.03
CA HIS A 37 -9.82 2.22 11.01
C HIS A 37 -9.42 3.37 11.94
N TYR A 38 -9.28 4.59 11.43
CA TYR A 38 -9.03 5.77 12.27
C TYR A 38 -10.24 6.13 13.13
N GLY A 39 -11.44 5.93 12.59
CA GLY A 39 -12.73 6.14 13.23
C GLY A 39 -13.39 7.46 12.83
N PHE A 40 -14.65 7.36 12.42
CA PHE A 40 -15.50 8.50 12.04
C PHE A 40 -16.88 8.48 12.73
N LYS A 41 -17.25 7.38 13.39
CA LYS A 41 -18.60 7.13 13.91
C LYS A 41 -18.80 7.92 15.21
N TRP A 42 -19.30 9.15 15.11
CA TRP A 42 -19.59 9.98 16.28
C TRP A 42 -20.66 9.41 17.23
N TRP A 43 -21.43 8.42 16.77
CA TRP A 43 -22.48 7.73 17.56
C TRP A 43 -21.99 6.44 18.26
N LYS A 44 -20.72 6.05 18.11
CA LYS A 44 -20.15 4.85 18.74
C LYS A 44 -18.75 5.15 19.25
N LYS A 45 -18.41 4.73 20.48
CA LYS A 45 -17.03 4.84 20.97
C LYS A 45 -16.11 4.01 20.06
N GLN A 46 -15.08 4.66 19.52
CA GLN A 46 -14.03 4.03 18.72
C GLN A 46 -12.66 4.36 19.33
N GLN A 47 -11.70 3.48 19.09
CA GLN A 47 -10.29 3.75 19.30
C GLN A 47 -9.62 3.62 17.93
N PRO A 48 -8.84 4.61 17.49
CA PRO A 48 -8.11 4.50 16.22
C PRO A 48 -7.17 3.30 16.25
N ASP A 49 -7.22 2.49 15.20
CA ASP A 49 -6.23 1.46 14.94
C ASP A 49 -5.14 2.04 14.02
N LEU A 50 -4.10 2.61 14.62
CA LEU A 50 -3.04 3.30 13.88
C LEU A 50 -2.18 2.34 13.05
N GLU A 51 -2.15 1.06 13.39
CA GLU A 51 -1.42 0.07 12.58
C GLU A 51 -2.17 -0.20 11.28
N GLN A 52 -3.49 -0.39 11.36
CA GLN A 52 -4.33 -0.54 10.16
C GLN A 52 -4.35 0.75 9.32
N VAL A 53 -4.43 1.93 9.94
CA VAL A 53 -4.33 3.21 9.22
C VAL A 53 -3.06 3.30 8.37
N ARG A 54 -1.92 2.84 8.91
CA ARG A 54 -0.66 2.83 8.17
C ARG A 54 -0.69 1.80 7.05
N LEU A 55 -1.23 0.60 7.29
CA LEU A 55 -1.38 -0.42 6.26
C LEU A 55 -2.22 0.08 5.08
N GLU A 56 -3.32 0.76 5.35
CA GLU A 56 -4.14 1.35 4.29
C GLU A 56 -3.42 2.50 3.57
N ALA A 57 -2.59 3.29 4.26
CA ALA A 57 -1.73 4.26 3.59
C ALA A 57 -0.74 3.58 2.61
N ILE A 58 -0.24 2.37 2.93
CA ILE A 58 0.60 1.61 2.00
C ILE A 58 -0.20 1.11 0.78
N ASP A 59 -1.44 0.66 0.99
CA ASP A 59 -2.31 0.20 -0.11
C ASP A 59 -2.70 1.36 -1.03
N ILE A 60 -3.03 2.53 -0.46
CA ILE A 60 -3.20 3.78 -1.20
C ILE A 60 -1.95 4.08 -2.04
N TRP A 61 -0.74 3.91 -1.50
CA TRP A 61 0.50 4.16 -2.24
C TRP A 61 0.72 3.17 -3.39
N HIS A 62 0.37 1.89 -3.21
CA HIS A 62 0.43 0.89 -4.28
C HIS A 62 -0.42 1.30 -5.48
N PHE A 63 -1.69 1.66 -5.24
CA PHE A 63 -2.61 2.08 -6.29
C PHE A 63 -2.27 3.46 -6.85
N GLY A 64 -1.84 4.37 -5.97
CA GLY A 64 -1.40 5.71 -6.33
C GLY A 64 -0.20 5.70 -7.28
N MET A 65 0.87 4.96 -6.95
CA MET A 65 2.00 4.76 -7.86
C MET A 65 1.55 4.13 -9.18
N SER A 66 0.68 3.11 -9.13
CA SER A 66 0.17 2.45 -10.35
C SER A 66 -0.55 3.43 -11.28
N ALA A 67 -1.26 4.43 -10.73
CA ALA A 67 -1.93 5.47 -11.48
C ALA A 67 -0.97 6.46 -12.18
N LEU A 68 0.29 6.55 -11.74
CA LEU A 68 1.28 7.49 -12.29
C LEU A 68 2.07 6.93 -13.49
N PHE A 69 2.02 5.62 -13.73
CA PHE A 69 2.65 5.00 -14.89
C PHE A 69 1.96 5.40 -16.19
N ALA A 70 2.76 5.51 -17.26
CA ALA A 70 2.31 5.82 -18.61
C ALA A 70 3.18 5.08 -19.64
N GLU A 71 2.64 4.80 -20.83
CA GLU A 71 3.32 4.00 -21.87
C GLU A 71 4.66 4.59 -22.34
N ASP A 72 4.78 5.92 -22.34
CA ASP A 72 5.95 6.66 -22.83
C ASP A 72 6.89 7.11 -21.71
N LYS A 73 6.66 6.66 -20.46
CA LYS A 73 7.40 7.11 -19.29
C LYS A 73 8.26 5.98 -18.71
N SER A 74 9.58 6.18 -18.70
CA SER A 74 10.49 5.24 -18.02
C SER A 74 10.35 5.35 -16.50
N ILE A 75 10.72 4.27 -15.79
CA ILE A 75 10.72 4.25 -14.32
C ILE A 75 11.60 5.36 -13.75
N GLU A 76 12.74 5.64 -14.37
CA GLU A 76 13.68 6.69 -13.94
C GLU A 76 13.06 8.08 -14.08
N THR A 77 12.35 8.33 -15.19
CA THR A 77 11.63 9.59 -15.41
C THR A 77 10.53 9.77 -14.39
N LEU A 78 9.73 8.72 -14.16
CA LEU A 78 8.66 8.75 -13.15
C LEU A 78 9.22 8.97 -11.73
N ALA A 79 10.34 8.33 -11.39
CA ALA A 79 10.99 8.54 -10.10
C ALA A 79 11.44 10.01 -9.92
N ALA A 80 12.01 10.62 -10.97
CA ALA A 80 12.44 12.01 -10.94
C ALA A 80 11.26 12.99 -10.81
N GLU A 81 10.12 12.70 -11.45
CA GLU A 81 8.88 13.48 -11.31
C GLU A 81 8.32 13.40 -9.89
N ILE A 82 8.22 12.20 -9.32
CA ILE A 82 7.78 12.00 -7.93
C ILE A 82 8.71 12.74 -6.96
N GLU A 83 10.02 12.67 -7.17
CA GLU A 83 10.99 13.40 -6.35
C GLU A 83 10.82 14.92 -6.48
N ALA A 84 10.58 15.42 -7.69
CA ALA A 84 10.34 16.85 -7.92
C ALA A 84 9.05 17.32 -7.24
N ASP A 85 7.97 16.53 -7.31
CA ASP A 85 6.71 16.81 -6.62
C ASP A 85 6.91 16.87 -5.10
N ILE A 86 7.63 15.90 -4.53
CA ILE A 86 7.96 15.90 -3.09
C ILE A 86 8.77 17.14 -2.72
N ARG A 87 9.81 17.48 -3.49
CA ARG A 87 10.64 18.67 -3.20
C ARG A 87 9.87 19.98 -3.34
N GLY A 88 8.87 20.02 -4.23
CA GLY A 88 8.01 21.18 -4.47
C GLY A 88 6.84 21.30 -3.51
N HIS A 89 6.51 20.24 -2.77
CA HIS A 89 5.40 20.21 -1.83
C HIS A 89 5.83 20.67 -0.44
N GLN A 90 4.97 21.45 0.20
CA GLN A 90 5.11 21.81 1.61
C GLN A 90 3.99 21.13 2.38
N PRO A 91 4.31 20.24 3.34
CA PRO A 91 3.28 19.53 4.08
C PRO A 91 2.28 20.47 4.77
N SER A 92 0.99 20.17 4.64
CA SER A 92 -0.08 21.03 5.15
C SER A 92 -0.14 21.07 6.68
N GLY A 93 0.32 20.01 7.34
CA GLY A 93 0.18 19.82 8.79
C GLY A 93 -1.20 19.34 9.22
N ASP A 94 -2.01 18.86 8.28
CA ASP A 94 -3.35 18.36 8.52
C ASP A 94 -3.38 17.07 9.36
N GLY A 95 -4.52 16.83 10.00
CA GLY A 95 -4.80 15.57 10.67
C GLY A 95 -5.09 14.45 9.68
N VAL A 96 -5.12 13.21 10.18
CA VAL A 96 -5.36 12.00 9.36
C VAL A 96 -6.64 12.14 8.53
N ARG A 97 -7.74 12.63 9.12
CA ARG A 97 -9.03 12.72 8.40
C ARG A 97 -8.94 13.70 7.24
N GLU A 98 -8.47 14.90 7.54
CA GLU A 98 -8.40 16.01 6.60
C GLU A 98 -7.45 15.68 5.44
N ALA A 99 -6.29 15.08 5.73
CA ALA A 99 -5.34 14.64 4.71
C ALA A 99 -5.91 13.51 3.83
N THR A 100 -6.58 12.52 4.42
CA THR A 100 -7.23 11.43 3.67
C THR A 100 -8.37 11.95 2.79
N GLU A 101 -9.21 12.85 3.31
CA GLU A 101 -10.32 13.46 2.56
C GLU A 101 -9.80 14.31 1.39
N ALA A 102 -8.72 15.07 1.58
CA ALA A 102 -8.09 15.85 0.52
C ALA A 102 -7.55 14.96 -0.61
N LEU A 103 -6.86 13.86 -0.26
CA LEU A 103 -6.38 12.90 -1.24
C LEU A 103 -7.53 12.20 -1.97
N ALA A 104 -8.56 11.75 -1.25
CA ALA A 104 -9.74 11.11 -1.83
C ALA A 104 -10.48 12.05 -2.80
N LEU A 105 -10.66 13.33 -2.42
CA LEU A 105 -11.25 14.35 -3.28
C LEU A 105 -10.43 14.50 -4.57
N ASN A 106 -9.10 14.64 -4.46
CA ASN A 106 -8.22 14.78 -5.61
C ASN A 106 -8.30 13.56 -6.55
N CYS A 107 -8.31 12.34 -6.01
CA CYS A 107 -8.49 11.11 -6.80
C CYS A 107 -9.80 11.13 -7.58
N LEU A 108 -10.90 11.56 -6.97
CA LEU A 108 -12.22 11.59 -7.61
C LEU A 108 -12.32 12.72 -8.65
N GLU A 109 -11.79 13.90 -8.37
CA GLU A 109 -11.85 15.06 -9.27
C GLU A 109 -10.97 14.89 -10.51
N THR A 110 -9.75 14.38 -10.32
CA THR A 110 -8.75 14.31 -11.39
C THR A 110 -8.74 12.96 -12.10
N LYS A 111 -9.34 11.92 -11.49
CA LYS A 111 -9.13 10.50 -11.86
C LYS A 111 -7.65 10.08 -11.83
N GLY A 112 -6.83 10.82 -11.10
CA GLY A 112 -5.40 10.60 -10.97
C GLY A 112 -5.00 10.40 -9.50
N PHE A 113 -3.74 10.73 -9.21
CA PHE A 113 -3.17 10.61 -7.88
C PHE A 113 -2.20 11.77 -7.61
N SER A 114 -2.23 12.31 -6.40
CA SER A 114 -1.33 13.39 -5.98
C SER A 114 -0.30 12.88 -4.97
N VAL A 115 0.97 12.94 -5.36
CA VAL A 115 2.11 12.57 -4.50
C VAL A 115 2.20 13.49 -3.27
N GLY A 116 1.96 14.80 -3.46
CA GLY A 116 1.99 15.77 -2.36
C GLY A 116 0.90 15.50 -1.31
N LEU A 117 -0.34 15.29 -1.74
CA LEU A 117 -1.44 14.96 -0.81
C LEU A 117 -1.25 13.60 -0.14
N PHE A 118 -0.66 12.63 -0.85
CA PHE A 118 -0.26 11.38 -0.23
C PHE A 118 0.81 11.59 0.85
N TRP A 119 1.76 12.49 0.62
CA TRP A 119 2.78 12.81 1.62
C TRP A 119 2.17 13.44 2.88
N ASP A 120 1.17 14.30 2.74
CA ASP A 120 0.40 14.84 3.88
C ASP A 120 -0.23 13.71 4.70
N LEU A 121 -0.89 12.76 4.02
CA LEU A 121 -1.49 11.58 4.66
C LEU A 121 -0.44 10.69 5.35
N MET A 122 0.69 10.44 4.68
CA MET A 122 1.79 9.65 5.21
C MET A 122 2.26 10.24 6.55
N LEU A 123 2.55 11.55 6.58
CA LEU A 123 2.97 12.24 7.80
C LEU A 123 1.89 12.22 8.88
N ALA A 124 0.62 12.45 8.51
CA ALA A 124 -0.50 12.43 9.46
C ALA A 124 -0.69 11.04 10.10
N SER A 125 -0.41 9.95 9.37
CA SER A 125 -0.45 8.56 9.88
C SER A 125 0.76 8.19 10.76
N GLY A 126 1.74 9.09 10.87
CA GLY A 126 2.99 8.87 11.60
C GLY A 126 3.99 8.00 10.85
N LEU A 127 3.91 7.93 9.51
CA LEU A 127 4.92 7.30 8.66
C LEU A 127 5.93 8.34 8.18
N ASP A 128 7.19 7.91 8.07
CA ASP A 128 8.22 8.57 7.29
C ASP A 128 8.56 7.74 6.05
N PHE A 129 9.49 8.20 5.22
CA PHE A 129 9.86 7.50 3.98
C PHE A 129 10.54 6.14 4.23
N ASP A 130 11.30 6.01 5.32
CA ASP A 130 11.94 4.73 5.69
C ASP A 130 10.89 3.71 6.13
N GLY A 131 9.93 4.13 6.95
CA GLY A 131 8.76 3.34 7.35
C GLY A 131 7.88 2.97 6.17
N LEU A 132 7.60 3.93 5.27
CA LEU A 132 6.89 3.69 4.02
C LEU A 132 7.60 2.62 3.18
N TYR A 133 8.92 2.74 2.99
CA TYR A 133 9.68 1.77 2.19
C TYR A 133 9.62 0.36 2.78
N ALA A 134 9.88 0.20 4.07
CA ALA A 134 9.88 -1.11 4.72
C ALA A 134 8.49 -1.76 4.67
N ALA A 135 7.43 -1.00 4.98
CA ALA A 135 6.06 -1.49 4.95
C ALA A 135 5.60 -1.80 3.52
N TYR A 136 5.97 -0.97 2.55
CA TYR A 136 5.72 -1.20 1.12
C TYR A 136 6.37 -2.47 0.62
N VAL A 137 7.65 -2.72 0.94
CA VAL A 137 8.34 -3.96 0.55
C VAL A 137 7.61 -5.17 1.14
N GLY A 138 7.25 -5.11 2.42
CA GLY A 138 6.48 -6.17 3.06
C GLY A 138 5.14 -6.44 2.36
N LYS A 139 4.36 -5.39 2.11
CA LYS A 139 3.03 -5.50 1.49
C LYS A 139 3.10 -5.94 0.03
N ASN A 140 4.09 -5.47 -0.73
CA ASN A 140 4.37 -5.93 -2.08
C ASN A 140 4.65 -7.44 -2.10
N VAL A 141 5.50 -7.92 -1.19
CA VAL A 141 5.83 -9.34 -1.05
C VAL A 141 4.59 -10.16 -0.69
N LEU A 142 3.76 -9.69 0.25
CA LEU A 142 2.49 -10.35 0.58
C LEU A 142 1.53 -10.39 -0.62
N ASN A 143 1.47 -9.33 -1.42
CA ASN A 143 0.63 -9.31 -2.62
C ASN A 143 1.11 -10.30 -3.68
N PHE A 144 2.42 -10.44 -3.88
CA PHE A 144 2.98 -11.52 -4.71
C PHE A 144 2.66 -12.89 -4.15
N PHE A 145 2.85 -13.07 -2.84
CA PHE A 145 2.55 -14.30 -2.14
C PHE A 145 1.10 -14.74 -2.35
N ARG A 146 0.14 -13.82 -2.18
CA ARG A 146 -1.29 -14.04 -2.49
C ARG A 146 -1.49 -14.56 -3.91
N GLN A 147 -0.89 -13.91 -4.91
CA GLN A 147 -1.04 -14.33 -6.31
C GLN A 147 -0.45 -15.73 -6.57
N ASP A 148 0.71 -16.05 -5.99
CA ASP A 148 1.34 -17.36 -6.12
C ASP A 148 0.52 -18.48 -5.45
N HIS A 149 -0.33 -18.13 -4.48
CA HIS A 149 -1.14 -19.06 -3.68
C HIS A 149 -2.64 -19.00 -4.00
N GLY A 150 -3.01 -18.55 -5.20
CA GLY A 150 -4.37 -18.70 -5.71
C GLY A 150 -5.34 -17.56 -5.38
N TYR A 151 -4.85 -16.34 -5.14
CA TYR A 151 -5.75 -15.21 -4.90
C TYR A 151 -6.67 -14.93 -6.11
N LYS A 152 -6.19 -15.15 -7.33
CA LYS A 152 -6.94 -14.92 -8.56
C LYS A 152 -8.04 -15.96 -8.80
N ASP A 153 -7.83 -17.21 -8.40
CA ASP A 153 -8.82 -18.29 -8.53
C ASP A 153 -9.69 -18.48 -7.28
N GLY A 154 -9.40 -17.73 -6.22
CA GLY A 154 -10.14 -17.74 -4.96
C GLY A 154 -9.75 -18.86 -4.00
N SER A 155 -8.70 -19.63 -4.27
CA SER A 155 -8.24 -20.69 -3.37
C SER A 155 -7.35 -20.20 -2.23
N TYR A 156 -6.85 -18.96 -2.30
CA TYR A 156 -6.04 -18.37 -1.23
C TYR A 156 -6.84 -18.15 0.07
N ILE A 157 -6.25 -18.56 1.19
CA ILE A 157 -6.82 -18.34 2.52
C ILE A 157 -6.24 -17.03 3.08
N LYS A 158 -7.07 -15.98 3.19
CA LYS A 158 -6.63 -14.67 3.72
C LYS A 158 -6.50 -14.65 5.25
N ASN A 159 -7.26 -15.49 5.95
CA ASN A 159 -7.27 -15.55 7.41
C ASN A 159 -6.54 -16.81 7.89
N TRP A 160 -5.39 -16.62 8.54
CA TRP A 160 -4.55 -17.72 9.03
C TRP A 160 -4.73 -17.82 10.54
N SER A 161 -5.29 -18.94 11.02
CA SER A 161 -5.58 -19.19 12.43
C SER A 161 -6.38 -18.09 13.14
N GLY A 162 -7.40 -17.53 12.48
CA GLY A 162 -8.28 -16.50 13.04
C GLY A 162 -7.79 -15.06 12.86
N LYS A 163 -6.60 -14.85 12.29
CA LYS A 163 -5.96 -13.54 12.09
C LYS A 163 -5.72 -13.27 10.60
N GLU A 164 -5.91 -12.04 10.12
CA GLU A 164 -5.65 -11.73 8.71
C GLU A 164 -4.15 -11.76 8.38
N ASP A 165 -3.82 -12.13 7.14
CA ASP A 165 -2.45 -12.19 6.61
C ASP A 165 -1.68 -10.86 6.72
N ASN A 166 -2.35 -9.71 6.59
CA ASN A 166 -1.76 -8.39 6.83
C ASN A 166 -1.24 -8.26 8.27
N GLU A 167 -1.95 -8.78 9.26
CA GLU A 167 -1.52 -8.70 10.65
C GLU A 167 -0.37 -9.68 10.95
N HIS A 168 -0.27 -10.78 10.20
CA HIS A 168 0.89 -11.67 10.25
C HIS A 168 2.11 -11.03 9.60
N LEU A 169 1.91 -10.31 8.49
CA LEU A 169 2.95 -9.56 7.81
C LEU A 169 3.60 -8.53 8.73
N VAL A 170 2.80 -7.78 9.51
CA VAL A 170 3.33 -6.81 10.48
C VAL A 170 4.30 -7.47 11.46
N GLU A 171 3.88 -8.58 12.08
CA GLU A 171 4.73 -9.33 13.02
C GLU A 171 6.01 -9.87 12.37
N ILE A 172 5.91 -10.33 11.11
CA ILE A 172 7.07 -10.82 10.35
C ILE A 172 8.04 -9.67 10.10
N VAL A 173 7.55 -8.55 9.55
CA VAL A 173 8.37 -7.39 9.19
C VAL A 173 9.06 -6.79 10.41
N ASP A 174 8.39 -6.75 11.56
CA ASP A 174 8.97 -6.23 12.81
C ASP A 174 10.02 -7.17 13.43
N SER A 175 10.01 -8.45 13.06
CA SER A 175 11.01 -9.42 13.51
C SER A 175 12.28 -9.47 12.65
N LEU A 176 12.29 -8.81 11.49
CA LEU A 176 13.35 -8.88 10.48
C LEU A 176 14.20 -7.62 10.44
N ASP A 177 15.43 -7.74 9.92
CA ASP A 177 16.28 -6.60 9.60
C ASP A 177 15.80 -5.92 8.31
N LYS A 178 15.13 -4.77 8.48
CA LYS A 178 14.56 -3.96 7.38
C LYS A 178 15.63 -3.39 6.43
N GLY A 179 16.89 -3.37 6.85
CA GLY A 179 18.03 -2.91 6.05
C GLY A 179 18.74 -4.01 5.27
N ALA A 180 18.36 -5.28 5.42
CA ALA A 180 19.01 -6.39 4.73
C ALA A 180 18.81 -6.32 3.21
N GLU A 181 19.87 -6.58 2.43
CA GLU A 181 19.80 -6.59 0.95
C GLU A 181 18.77 -7.61 0.41
N ASP A 182 18.53 -8.69 1.15
CA ASP A 182 17.58 -9.75 0.83
C ASP A 182 16.28 -9.67 1.64
N PHE A 183 15.97 -8.52 2.25
CA PHE A 183 14.79 -8.31 3.10
C PHE A 183 13.49 -8.84 2.46
N ALA A 184 13.23 -8.54 1.19
CA ALA A 184 12.04 -9.03 0.48
C ALA A 184 11.97 -10.58 0.41
N LYS A 185 13.12 -11.25 0.24
CA LYS A 185 13.18 -12.73 0.23
C LYS A 185 12.93 -13.28 1.63
N GLN A 186 13.51 -12.66 2.66
CA GLN A 186 13.28 -13.05 4.05
C GLN A 186 11.79 -12.95 4.42
N VAL A 187 11.12 -11.87 4.03
CA VAL A 187 9.66 -11.70 4.22
C VAL A 187 8.90 -12.83 3.51
N TYR A 188 9.20 -13.13 2.25
CA TYR A 188 8.50 -14.17 1.50
C TYR A 188 8.66 -15.55 2.16
N SER A 189 9.89 -15.92 2.54
CA SER A 189 10.15 -17.20 3.22
C SER A 189 9.45 -17.30 4.58
N ALA A 190 9.37 -16.19 5.32
CA ALA A 190 8.64 -16.16 6.59
C ALA A 190 7.12 -16.30 6.40
N LEU A 191 6.55 -15.65 5.37
CA LEU A 191 5.14 -15.82 4.99
C LEU A 191 4.84 -17.26 4.58
N GLU A 192 5.68 -17.88 3.74
CA GLU A 192 5.50 -19.27 3.29
C GLU A 192 5.47 -20.25 4.46
N LYS A 193 6.43 -20.11 5.38
CA LYS A 193 6.48 -20.94 6.58
C LYS A 193 5.20 -20.80 7.40
N ARG A 194 4.79 -19.55 7.67
CA ARG A 194 3.65 -19.27 8.54
C ARG A 194 2.33 -19.67 7.89
N TYR A 195 2.17 -19.46 6.59
CA TYR A 195 0.98 -19.89 5.83
C TYR A 195 0.80 -21.40 5.89
N ARG A 196 1.88 -22.17 5.73
CA ARG A 196 1.86 -23.62 5.84
C ARG A 196 1.37 -24.07 7.22
N GLU A 197 1.92 -23.48 8.28
CA GLU A 197 1.63 -23.86 9.67
C GLU A 197 0.23 -23.41 10.17
N LEU A 198 -0.31 -22.31 9.65
CA LEU A 198 -1.50 -21.65 10.22
C LEU A 198 -2.73 -21.61 9.31
N ALA A 199 -2.58 -21.89 8.01
CA ALA A 199 -3.68 -21.85 7.06
C ALA A 199 -3.92 -23.18 6.34
N LEU A 200 -2.88 -24.01 6.16
CA LEU A 200 -2.99 -25.28 5.43
C LEU A 200 -3.01 -26.52 6.34
N ASP A 201 -2.57 -26.39 7.59
CA ASP A 201 -2.62 -27.41 8.65
C ASP A 201 -3.88 -27.27 9.51
#